data_AF-A0A059GA27-F1
#
_entry.id   AF-A0A059GA27-F1
#
_cell.length_a   1.000
_cell.length_b   1.000
_cell.length_c   1.000
_cell.angle_alpha   90.00
_cell.angle_beta   90.00
_cell.angle_gamma   90.00
#
_symmetry.space_group_name_H-M   'P 1'
#
loop_
_entity.id
_entity.type
_entity.pdbx_description
1 polymer ?
#
loop_
_entity_poly.entity_id
_entity_poly.type
_entity_poly.pdbx_seq_one_letter_code
_entity_poly.pdbx_strand_id
1 'polypeptide(L)'
;MIGAMFNLSDSLRSLLIVSWRRADYHAHGLVGSLRLGLTLCRPFLKRAECAVLRARLVRLEMLTRRLLVLMVLEQPLPERVVRSSHKVSAPTRKPARPARRALFTRPVFRLSDPCPRPGAARPQPPSRAAALRPRMLYLDQPLPPPEPGEYPPRPDDLIPAQALVRRAVALRDVYADPARHIARMTRRLADDLRAPEPAPILAEDLPPVVRSPRQDTHERAAILELHDIALKAVAHADTS
;
A
#
# COMPACT_ATOMS: atom_id res chain seq x y z
N MET A 1 -2.81 30.36 -11.10
CA MET A 1 -2.68 28.99 -11.63
C MET A 1 -1.21 28.71 -11.83
N ILE A 2 -0.63 27.82 -11.03
CA ILE A 2 0.70 27.26 -11.32
C ILE A 2 0.55 26.38 -12.57
N GLY A 3 1.36 26.60 -13.61
CA GLY A 3 1.33 25.80 -14.84
C GLY A 3 1.59 24.32 -14.58
N ALA A 4 1.41 23.46 -15.59
CA ALA A 4 1.78 22.06 -15.48
C ALA A 4 3.25 21.96 -15.02
N MET A 5 3.49 21.32 -13.86
CA MET A 5 4.83 21.26 -13.26
C MET A 5 5.74 20.30 -14.02
N PHE A 6 5.17 19.39 -14.83
CA PHE A 6 5.92 18.44 -15.63
C PHE A 6 5.16 18.12 -16.92
N ASN A 7 5.77 18.40 -18.08
CA ASN A 7 5.22 18.00 -19.37
C ASN A 7 5.70 16.59 -19.72
N LEU A 8 4.80 15.60 -19.70
CA LEU A 8 5.14 14.26 -20.19
C LEU A 8 5.29 14.26 -21.71
N SER A 9 6.33 13.59 -22.20
CA SER A 9 6.45 13.25 -23.62
C SER A 9 5.33 12.29 -24.05
N ASP A 10 5.01 12.25 -25.34
CA ASP A 10 4.00 11.31 -25.87
C ASP A 10 4.40 9.84 -25.65
N SER A 11 5.69 9.53 -25.67
CA SER A 11 6.22 8.21 -25.33
C SER A 11 5.94 7.83 -23.87
N LEU A 12 6.10 8.79 -22.94
CA LEU A 12 5.86 8.58 -21.52
C LEU A 12 4.37 8.46 -21.20
N ARG A 13 3.51 9.25 -21.86
CA ARG A 13 2.05 9.08 -21.80
C ARG A 13 1.62 7.69 -22.26
N SER A 14 2.19 7.22 -23.37
CA SER A 14 1.94 5.87 -23.88
C SER A 14 2.38 4.81 -22.88
N LEU A 15 3.58 4.96 -22.29
CA LEU A 15 4.08 4.06 -21.25
C LEU A 15 3.18 4.07 -20.01
N LEU A 16 2.67 5.23 -19.58
CA LEU A 16 1.73 5.34 -18.47
C LEU A 16 0.42 4.61 -18.74
N ILE A 17 -0.19 4.83 -19.91
CA ILE A 17 -1.45 4.19 -20.30
C ILE A 17 -1.29 2.66 -20.34
N VAL A 18 -0.23 2.17 -20.99
CA VAL A 18 0.04 0.73 -21.10
C VAL A 18 0.31 0.13 -19.72
N SER A 19 1.15 0.78 -18.91
CA SER A 19 1.47 0.35 -17.55
C SER A 19 0.25 0.35 -16.63
N TRP A 20 -0.63 1.35 -16.75
CA TRP A 20 -1.89 1.42 -16.01
C TRP A 20 -2.82 0.26 -16.37
N ARG A 21 -3.05 0.02 -17.67
CA ARG A 21 -3.90 -1.09 -18.14
C ARG A 21 -3.36 -2.46 -17.72
N ARG A 22 -2.04 -2.65 -17.80
CA ARG A 22 -1.39 -3.88 -17.34
C ARG A 22 -1.54 -4.06 -15.83
N ALA A 23 -1.35 -3.00 -15.06
CA ALA A 23 -1.47 -3.07 -13.61
C ALA A 23 -2.92 -3.31 -13.14
N ASP A 24 -3.91 -2.74 -13.84
CA ASP A 24 -5.34 -3.03 -13.64
C ASP A 24 -5.65 -4.51 -13.89
N TYR A 25 -5.21 -5.05 -15.03
CA TYR A 25 -5.36 -6.48 -15.35
C TYR A 25 -4.78 -7.39 -14.25
N HIS A 26 -3.57 -7.08 -13.77
CA HIS A 26 -2.96 -7.83 -12.68
C HIS A 26 -3.67 -7.67 -11.33
N ALA A 27 -4.16 -6.47 -11.01
CA ALA A 27 -4.93 -6.23 -9.80
C ALA A 27 -6.27 -6.99 -9.81
N HIS A 28 -6.95 -7.01 -10.97
CA HIS A 28 -8.17 -7.77 -11.17
C HIS A 28 -7.93 -9.28 -11.04
N GLY A 29 -6.91 -9.81 -11.71
CA GLY A 29 -6.52 -11.23 -11.61
C GLY A 29 -6.12 -11.63 -10.20
N LEU A 30 -5.46 -10.74 -9.45
CA LEU A 30 -5.08 -10.97 -8.07
C LEU A 30 -6.30 -11.09 -7.15
N VAL A 31 -7.27 -10.17 -7.25
CA VAL A 31 -8.52 -10.27 -6.48
C VAL A 31 -9.36 -11.48 -6.90
N GLY A 32 -9.43 -11.78 -8.19
CA GLY A 32 -10.11 -12.97 -8.71
C GLY A 32 -9.53 -14.27 -8.15
N SER A 33 -8.20 -14.39 -8.09
CA SER A 33 -7.51 -15.57 -7.56
C SER A 33 -7.80 -15.84 -6.08
N LEU A 34 -8.11 -14.79 -5.31
CA LEU A 34 -8.40 -14.92 -3.88
C LEU A 34 -9.80 -15.50 -3.61
N ARG A 35 -10.69 -15.55 -4.61
CA ARG A 35 -12.07 -16.06 -4.52
C ARG A 35 -12.80 -15.49 -3.30
N LEU A 36 -12.72 -14.18 -3.11
CA LEU A 36 -13.15 -13.50 -1.88
C LEU A 36 -14.67 -13.51 -1.62
N GLY A 37 -15.47 -14.07 -2.53
CA GLY A 37 -16.92 -14.18 -2.39
C GLY A 37 -17.60 -12.85 -2.06
N LEU A 38 -18.72 -12.92 -1.36
CA LEU A 38 -19.50 -11.75 -0.91
C LEU A 38 -18.89 -11.05 0.31
N THR A 39 -18.13 -11.78 1.13
CA THR A 39 -17.58 -11.26 2.39
C THR A 39 -16.29 -10.46 2.19
N LEU A 40 -15.73 -10.46 0.98
CA LEU A 40 -14.48 -9.81 0.59
C LEU A 40 -13.30 -10.18 1.51
N CYS A 41 -13.39 -11.33 2.20
CA CYS A 41 -12.45 -11.70 3.23
C CYS A 41 -12.01 -13.15 3.06
N ARG A 42 -10.70 -13.36 3.20
CA ARG A 42 -10.09 -14.68 3.31
C ARG A 42 -9.14 -14.62 4.49
N PRO A 43 -9.56 -15.07 5.69
CA PRO A 43 -8.84 -14.79 6.93
C PRO A 43 -7.50 -15.50 6.98
N PHE A 44 -7.38 -16.68 6.37
CA PHE A 44 -6.18 -17.49 6.34
C PHE A 44 -5.82 -17.93 4.91
N LEU A 45 -4.52 -17.97 4.63
CA LEU A 45 -3.94 -18.52 3.41
C LEU A 45 -2.71 -19.32 3.78
N LYS A 46 -2.26 -20.20 2.88
CA LYS A 46 -0.99 -20.90 3.06
C LYS A 46 0.16 -19.88 3.12
N ARG A 47 1.21 -20.19 3.87
CA ARG A 47 2.40 -19.34 4.01
C ARG A 47 3.04 -19.05 2.65
N ALA A 48 3.16 -20.04 1.79
CA ALA A 48 3.68 -19.87 0.44
C ALA A 48 2.81 -18.92 -0.40
N GLU A 49 1.49 -19.08 -0.36
CA GLU A 49 0.53 -18.20 -1.04
C GLU A 49 0.62 -16.77 -0.52
N CYS A 50 0.73 -16.58 0.80
CA CYS A 50 0.92 -15.27 1.41
C CYS A 50 2.22 -14.60 0.97
N ALA A 51 3.32 -15.36 0.83
CA ALA A 51 4.59 -14.82 0.36
C ALA A 51 4.48 -14.33 -1.09
N VAL A 52 3.86 -15.12 -1.96
CA VAL A 52 3.61 -14.76 -3.37
C VAL A 52 2.68 -13.55 -3.47
N LEU A 53 1.57 -13.56 -2.72
CA LEU A 53 0.61 -12.47 -2.68
C LEU A 53 1.26 -11.17 -2.19
N ARG A 54 2.03 -11.24 -1.10
CA ARG A 54 2.76 -10.09 -0.57
C ARG A 54 3.73 -9.53 -1.59
N ALA A 55 4.50 -10.39 -2.27
CA ALA A 55 5.44 -9.97 -3.29
C ALA A 55 4.73 -9.25 -4.44
N ARG A 56 3.64 -9.81 -4.97
CA ARG A 56 2.84 -9.20 -6.04
C ARG A 56 2.23 -7.87 -5.60
N LEU A 57 1.65 -7.80 -4.40
CA LEU A 57 1.07 -6.57 -3.86
C LEU A 57 2.11 -5.46 -3.70
N VAL A 58 3.30 -5.76 -3.16
CA VAL A 58 4.35 -4.74 -3.01
C VAL A 58 4.71 -4.12 -4.35
N ARG A 59 4.85 -4.94 -5.41
CA ARG A 59 5.16 -4.44 -6.75
C ARG A 59 4.03 -3.60 -7.33
N LEU A 60 2.81 -4.13 -7.33
CA LEU A 60 1.67 -3.42 -7.92
C LEU A 60 1.38 -2.12 -7.17
N GLU A 61 1.37 -2.15 -5.83
CA GLU A 61 1.14 -0.93 -5.05
C GLU A 61 2.22 0.12 -5.30
N MET A 62 3.49 -0.29 -5.39
CA MET A 62 4.58 0.62 -5.72
C MET A 62 4.35 1.26 -7.10
N LEU A 63 4.12 0.44 -8.14
CA LEU A 63 3.84 0.90 -9.49
C LEU A 63 2.64 1.87 -9.51
N THR A 64 1.52 1.50 -8.89
CA THR A 64 0.32 2.34 -8.81
C THR A 64 0.60 3.70 -8.18
N ARG A 65 1.42 3.78 -7.13
CA ARG A 65 1.78 5.08 -6.53
C ARG A 65 2.54 5.97 -7.51
N ARG A 66 3.50 5.41 -8.26
CA ARG A 66 4.27 6.17 -9.27
C ARG A 66 3.37 6.64 -10.40
N LEU A 67 2.49 5.76 -10.90
CA LEU A 67 1.51 6.12 -11.93
C LEU A 67 0.59 7.25 -11.44
N LEU A 68 0.06 7.16 -10.22
CA LEU A 68 -0.79 8.20 -9.64
C LEU A 68 -0.05 9.54 -9.49
N VAL A 69 1.21 9.52 -9.06
CA VAL A 69 2.04 10.74 -8.96
C VAL A 69 2.23 11.37 -10.34
N LEU A 70 2.63 10.59 -11.33
CA LEU A 70 2.86 11.08 -12.69
C LEU A 70 1.58 11.65 -13.32
N MET A 71 0.44 10.98 -13.14
CA MET A 71 -0.87 11.48 -13.59
C MET A 71 -1.30 12.77 -12.90
N VAL A 72 -0.89 12.99 -11.64
CA VAL A 72 -1.17 14.23 -10.91
C VAL A 72 -0.26 15.36 -11.38
N LEU A 73 1.03 15.10 -11.60
CA LEU A 73 1.99 16.13 -12.02
C LEU A 73 1.77 16.62 -13.46
N GLU A 74 1.04 15.87 -14.29
CA GLU A 74 0.50 16.35 -15.57
C GLU A 74 -0.56 17.45 -15.42
N GLN A 75 -1.21 17.53 -14.26
CA GLN A 75 -2.30 18.48 -14.01
C GLN A 75 -1.79 19.65 -13.17
N PRO A 76 -2.35 20.86 -13.35
CA PRO A 76 -2.03 21.97 -12.46
C PRO A 76 -2.46 21.62 -11.03
N LEU A 77 -1.52 21.71 -10.07
CA LEU A 77 -1.86 21.49 -8.68
C LEU A 77 -2.80 22.61 -8.19
N PRO A 78 -3.85 22.29 -7.43
CA PRO A 78 -4.79 23.28 -6.95
C PRO A 78 -4.07 24.24 -6.00
N GLU A 79 -4.23 25.54 -6.25
CA GLU A 79 -3.88 26.56 -5.27
C GLU A 79 -4.78 26.37 -4.05
N ARG A 80 -4.19 25.86 -2.96
CA ARG A 80 -4.91 25.85 -1.68
C ARG A 80 -5.12 27.31 -1.27
N VAL A 81 -6.34 27.79 -1.44
CA VAL A 81 -6.84 28.97 -0.72
C VAL A 81 -6.68 28.61 0.75
N VAL A 82 -5.68 29.20 1.40
CA VAL A 82 -5.54 29.17 2.84
C VAL A 82 -6.78 29.89 3.35
N ARG A 83 -7.86 29.15 3.61
CA ARG A 83 -8.94 29.67 4.43
C ARG A 83 -8.29 29.89 5.79
N SER A 84 -7.96 31.14 6.08
CA SER A 84 -7.45 31.54 7.37
C SER A 84 -8.47 31.06 8.39
N SER A 85 -8.13 30.00 9.12
CA SER A 85 -8.90 29.54 10.26
C SER A 85 -8.58 30.46 11.44
N HIS A 86 -8.81 31.76 11.28
CA HIS A 86 -8.95 32.69 12.39
C HIS A 86 -10.41 32.67 12.86
N LYS A 87 -10.83 31.54 13.43
CA LYS A 87 -11.84 31.53 14.48
C LYS A 87 -11.35 30.63 15.58
N VAL A 88 -10.70 31.27 16.55
CA VAL A 88 -10.48 30.72 17.88
C VAL A 88 -11.86 30.45 18.48
N SER A 89 -12.32 29.20 18.41
CA SER A 89 -13.36 28.72 19.32
C SER A 89 -12.69 27.74 20.28
N ALA A 90 -12.66 28.13 21.55
CA ALA A 90 -12.11 27.33 22.64
C ALA A 90 -12.63 25.88 22.61
N PRO A 91 -11.77 24.86 22.79
CA PRO A 91 -12.22 23.48 22.81
C PRO A 91 -12.87 23.19 24.16
N THR A 92 -14.20 23.24 24.24
CA THR A 92 -14.92 22.55 25.31
C THR A 92 -14.75 21.06 25.08
N ARG A 93 -13.78 20.47 25.80
CA ARG A 93 -13.38 19.06 25.70
C ARG A 93 -14.49 18.16 26.29
N LYS A 94 -15.55 17.93 25.53
CA LYS A 94 -16.49 16.83 25.83
C LYS A 94 -15.78 15.51 25.53
N PRO A 95 -15.84 14.50 26.41
CA PRO A 95 -15.23 13.20 26.14
C PRO A 95 -15.88 12.63 24.87
N ALA A 96 -15.07 12.45 23.82
CA ALA A 96 -15.53 11.89 22.57
C ALA A 96 -15.97 10.44 22.82
N ARG A 97 -17.29 10.21 22.76
CA ARG A 97 -17.87 8.86 22.75
C ARG A 97 -17.18 8.09 21.61
N PRO A 98 -16.64 6.88 21.84
CA PRO A 98 -15.94 6.15 20.79
C PRO A 98 -16.91 5.95 19.63
N ALA A 99 -16.60 6.55 18.48
CA ALA A 99 -17.40 6.40 17.28
C ALA A 99 -17.54 4.90 17.00
N ARG A 100 -18.77 4.40 16.89
CA ARG A 100 -19.05 3.01 16.51
C ARG A 100 -18.30 2.75 15.20
N ARG A 101 -17.19 2.01 15.27
CA ARG A 101 -16.43 1.62 14.07
C ARG A 101 -17.39 0.80 13.21
N ALA A 102 -17.66 1.27 11.99
CA ALA A 102 -18.41 0.49 11.03
C ALA A 102 -17.76 -0.90 10.92
N LEU A 103 -18.55 -1.95 11.13
CA LEU A 103 -18.07 -3.34 11.20
C LEU A 103 -17.36 -3.77 9.90
N PHE A 104 -17.59 -3.05 8.80
CA PHE A 104 -16.98 -3.28 7.49
C PHE A 104 -16.53 -1.97 6.83
N THR A 105 -15.51 -1.31 7.39
CA THR A 105 -14.85 -0.20 6.68
C THR A 105 -14.14 -0.74 5.45
N ARG A 106 -14.53 -0.27 4.25
CA ARG A 106 -13.80 -0.57 3.01
C ARG A 106 -12.32 -0.18 3.17
N PRO A 107 -11.37 -1.08 2.85
CA PRO A 107 -9.97 -0.76 2.97
C PRO A 107 -9.58 0.31 1.96
N VAL A 108 -8.78 1.28 2.40
CA VAL A 108 -8.38 2.44 1.57
C VAL A 108 -6.93 2.27 1.13
N PHE A 109 -6.66 2.55 -0.14
CA PHE A 109 -5.30 2.49 -0.68
C PHE A 109 -4.39 3.55 -0.04
N ARG A 110 -3.19 3.11 0.33
CA ARG A 110 -2.14 3.96 0.92
C ARG A 110 -1.33 4.61 -0.20
N LEU A 111 -1.41 5.94 -0.28
CA LEU A 111 -0.77 6.74 -1.31
C LEU A 111 0.73 6.91 -1.11
N SER A 112 1.21 6.87 0.13
CA SER A 112 2.63 6.90 0.43
C SER A 112 3.23 5.49 0.49
N ASP A 113 4.51 5.39 0.18
CA ASP A 113 5.27 4.17 0.39
C ASP A 113 5.37 3.82 1.88
N PRO A 114 5.45 2.53 2.20
CA PRO A 114 5.72 2.09 3.55
C PRO A 114 7.15 2.50 3.92
N CYS A 115 7.28 3.59 4.67
CA CYS A 115 8.57 3.97 5.23
C CYS A 115 9.02 2.89 6.23
N PRO A 116 10.24 2.33 6.10
CA PRO A 116 10.78 1.44 7.10
C PRO A 116 10.86 2.24 8.41
N ARG A 117 10.04 1.87 9.40
CA ARG A 117 10.05 2.57 10.69
C ARG A 117 11.48 2.46 11.27
N PRO A 118 12.15 3.59 11.57
CA PRO A 118 13.39 3.55 12.34
C PRO A 118 13.10 2.82 13.65
N GLY A 119 13.81 1.73 13.91
CA GLY A 119 13.60 0.93 15.12
C GLY A 119 12.40 -0.02 15.11
N ALA A 120 11.88 -0.44 13.95
CA ALA A 120 11.05 -1.64 13.88
C ALA A 120 11.88 -2.86 14.32
N ALA A 121 11.90 -3.10 15.64
CA ALA A 121 12.47 -4.27 16.24
C ALA A 121 11.97 -5.51 15.47
N ARG A 122 12.88 -6.47 15.23
CA ARG A 122 12.50 -7.83 14.81
C ARG A 122 11.23 -8.22 15.56
N PRO A 123 10.21 -8.81 14.90
CA PRO A 123 9.02 -9.26 15.59
C PRO A 123 9.47 -10.07 16.80
N GLN A 124 9.26 -9.53 18.00
CA GLN A 124 9.64 -10.22 19.21
C GLN A 124 8.89 -11.54 19.22
N PRO A 125 9.57 -12.67 19.52
CA PRO A 125 8.88 -13.93 19.69
C PRO A 125 7.73 -13.71 20.69
N PRO A 126 6.57 -14.36 20.48
CA PRO A 126 5.43 -14.19 21.37
C PRO A 126 5.89 -14.41 22.81
N SER A 127 5.64 -13.43 23.69
CA SER A 127 6.04 -13.53 25.09
C SER A 127 5.44 -14.79 25.71
N ARG A 128 6.20 -15.51 26.55
CA ARG A 128 5.75 -16.73 27.25
C ARG A 128 4.39 -16.59 27.95
N ALA A 129 3.97 -15.37 28.32
CA ALA A 129 2.65 -15.10 28.88
C ALA A 129 1.47 -15.38 27.93
N ALA A 130 1.67 -15.35 26.61
CA ALA A 130 0.66 -15.71 25.61
C ALA A 130 0.43 -17.24 25.50
N ALA A 131 1.31 -18.05 26.09
CA ALA A 131 1.23 -19.52 26.11
C ALA A 131 0.23 -20.07 27.13
N LEU A 132 -0.42 -19.21 27.93
CA LEU A 132 -1.43 -19.57 28.93
C LEU A 132 -2.86 -19.71 28.35
N ARG A 133 -3.03 -19.68 27.02
CA ARG A 133 -4.33 -19.96 26.39
C ARG A 133 -4.61 -21.47 26.45
N PRO A 134 -5.89 -21.88 26.65
CA PRO A 134 -6.25 -23.28 26.69
C PRO A 134 -5.79 -23.99 25.40
N ARG A 135 -4.96 -25.02 25.58
CA ARG A 135 -4.33 -25.78 24.51
C ARG A 135 -5.41 -26.67 23.88
N MET A 136 -5.66 -26.54 22.58
CA MET A 136 -6.44 -27.54 21.85
C MET A 136 -5.63 -28.84 21.85
N LEU A 137 -5.95 -29.75 22.75
CA LEU A 137 -5.38 -31.08 22.82
C LEU A 137 -5.92 -31.89 21.63
N TYR A 138 -5.06 -32.20 20.67
CA TYR A 138 -5.38 -33.17 19.63
C TYR A 138 -5.15 -34.57 20.22
N LEU A 139 -6.20 -35.39 20.25
CA LEU A 139 -6.18 -36.74 20.84
C LEU A 139 -5.15 -37.68 20.19
N ASP A 140 -4.71 -37.36 18.97
CA ASP A 140 -3.82 -38.21 18.16
C ASP A 140 -2.35 -37.77 18.17
N GLN A 141 -1.98 -36.75 18.96
CA GLN A 141 -0.58 -36.29 19.04
C GLN A 141 0.22 -37.07 20.10
N PRO A 142 1.49 -37.44 19.82
CA PRO A 142 2.34 -38.03 20.83
C PRO A 142 2.47 -37.08 22.03
N LEU A 143 2.29 -37.62 23.24
CA LEU A 143 2.49 -36.88 24.47
C LEU A 143 3.97 -36.90 24.88
N PRO A 144 4.56 -35.76 25.29
CA PRO A 144 3.93 -34.43 25.36
C PRO A 144 3.78 -33.78 23.97
N PRO A 145 2.67 -33.05 23.71
CA PRO A 145 2.55 -32.29 22.48
C PRO A 145 3.68 -31.26 22.42
N PRO A 146 4.45 -31.19 21.32
CA PRO A 146 5.56 -30.26 21.19
C PRO A 146 5.11 -28.81 21.36
N GLU A 147 6.02 -27.97 21.87
CA GLU A 147 5.67 -26.61 22.24
C GLU A 147 5.16 -25.81 21.02
N PRO A 148 4.16 -24.91 21.18
CA PRO A 148 3.73 -24.01 20.12
C PRO A 148 4.87 -23.09 19.67
N GLY A 149 5.65 -23.53 18.68
CA GLY A 149 6.85 -22.84 18.20
C GLY A 149 8.02 -23.76 17.86
N GLU A 150 8.00 -25.03 18.29
CA GLU A 150 9.05 -26.02 17.99
C GLU A 150 8.98 -26.56 16.56
N TYR A 151 7.83 -26.45 15.89
CA TYR A 151 7.73 -26.85 14.50
C TYR A 151 8.32 -25.77 13.57
N PRO A 152 9.29 -26.14 12.71
CA PRO A 152 9.80 -25.20 11.72
C PRO A 152 8.67 -24.77 10.80
N PRO A 153 8.63 -23.48 10.40
CA PRO A 153 7.56 -22.95 9.56
C PRO A 153 7.50 -23.70 8.23
N ARG A 154 6.35 -24.32 7.93
CA ARG A 154 6.13 -25.06 6.68
C ARG A 154 5.43 -24.17 5.64
N PRO A 155 5.64 -24.42 4.33
CA PRO A 155 5.00 -23.64 3.26
C PRO A 155 3.46 -23.75 3.27
N ASP A 156 2.93 -24.88 3.74
CA ASP A 156 1.49 -25.15 3.85
C ASP A 156 0.84 -24.62 5.13
N ASP A 157 1.61 -24.02 6.04
CA ASP A 157 1.06 -23.41 7.26
C ASP A 157 0.01 -22.37 6.92
N LEU A 158 -1.16 -22.47 7.54
CA LEU A 158 -2.18 -21.43 7.44
C LEU A 158 -1.79 -20.23 8.31
N ILE A 159 -1.59 -19.08 7.69
CA ILE A 159 -1.27 -17.83 8.38
C ILE A 159 -2.33 -16.76 8.13
N PRO A 160 -2.51 -15.79 9.06
CA PRO A 160 -3.45 -14.70 8.88
C PRO A 160 -3.15 -13.88 7.62
N ALA A 161 -4.12 -13.82 6.71
CA ALA A 161 -4.01 -13.16 5.41
C ALA A 161 -4.88 -11.90 5.30
N GLN A 162 -5.70 -11.58 6.32
CA GLN A 162 -6.67 -10.48 6.27
C GLN A 162 -6.03 -9.15 5.86
N ALA A 163 -4.84 -8.81 6.36
CA ALA A 163 -4.15 -7.58 6.00
C ALA A 163 -3.75 -7.53 4.51
N LEU A 164 -3.32 -8.65 3.94
CA LEU A 164 -2.96 -8.76 2.52
C LEU A 164 -4.21 -8.70 1.64
N VAL A 165 -5.29 -9.38 2.04
CA VAL A 165 -6.58 -9.34 1.34
C VAL A 165 -7.14 -7.92 1.32
N ARG A 166 -7.10 -7.20 2.45
CA ARG A 166 -7.54 -5.80 2.52
C ARG A 166 -6.73 -4.90 1.60
N ARG A 167 -5.42 -5.11 1.50
CA ARG A 167 -4.55 -4.39 0.56
C ARG A 167 -4.90 -4.68 -0.90
N ALA A 168 -5.17 -5.94 -1.24
CA ALA A 168 -5.62 -6.33 -2.57
C ALA A 168 -6.95 -5.66 -2.97
N VAL A 169 -7.92 -5.65 -2.05
CA VAL A 169 -9.22 -4.99 -2.28
C VAL A 169 -9.03 -3.47 -2.43
N ALA A 170 -8.19 -2.86 -1.59
CA ALA A 170 -7.88 -1.44 -1.69
C ALA A 170 -7.19 -1.09 -3.01
N LEU A 171 -6.28 -1.94 -3.50
CA LEU A 171 -5.61 -1.76 -4.78
C LEU A 171 -6.61 -1.82 -5.95
N ARG A 172 -7.55 -2.77 -5.94
CA ARG A 172 -8.62 -2.83 -6.94
C ARG A 172 -9.51 -1.59 -6.93
N ASP A 173 -9.80 -1.03 -5.75
CA ASP A 173 -10.59 0.21 -5.61
C ASP A 173 -9.94 1.39 -6.34
N VAL A 174 -8.59 1.43 -6.42
CA VAL A 174 -7.86 2.46 -7.18
C VAL A 174 -8.22 2.43 -8.66
N TYR A 175 -8.28 1.24 -9.26
CA TYR A 175 -8.58 1.09 -10.68
C TYR A 175 -10.08 1.21 -10.99
N ALA A 176 -10.93 0.89 -10.02
CA ALA A 176 -12.38 1.08 -10.14
C ALA A 176 -12.79 2.56 -10.11
N ASP A 177 -12.12 3.37 -9.27
CA ASP A 177 -12.36 4.81 -9.15
C ASP A 177 -11.02 5.57 -9.09
N PRO A 178 -10.36 5.76 -10.25
CA PRO A 178 -9.07 6.44 -10.32
C PRO A 178 -9.19 7.92 -9.98
N ALA A 179 -10.27 8.59 -10.38
CA ALA A 179 -10.47 10.02 -10.17
C ALA A 179 -10.42 10.40 -8.69
N ARG A 180 -11.06 9.61 -7.83
CA ARG A 180 -11.00 9.80 -6.37
C ARG A 180 -9.59 9.66 -5.81
N HIS A 181 -8.80 8.73 -6.35
CA HIS A 181 -7.43 8.49 -5.88
C HIS A 181 -6.46 9.54 -6.39
N ILE A 182 -6.61 9.99 -7.64
CA ILE A 182 -5.90 11.14 -8.21
C ILE A 182 -6.16 12.37 -7.34
N ALA A 183 -7.42 12.73 -7.06
CA ALA A 183 -7.75 13.89 -6.24
C ALA A 183 -7.23 13.81 -4.79
N ARG A 184 -7.10 12.60 -4.22
CA ARG A 184 -6.44 12.41 -2.91
C ARG A 184 -4.92 12.58 -3.02
N MET A 185 -4.31 12.07 -4.09
CA MET A 185 -2.88 12.21 -4.35
C MET A 185 -2.50 13.67 -4.62
N THR A 186 -3.30 14.40 -5.41
CA THR A 186 -3.16 15.84 -5.65
C THR A 186 -3.10 16.64 -4.35
N ARG A 187 -4.07 16.41 -3.46
CA ARG A 187 -4.09 17.08 -2.15
C ARG A 187 -2.87 16.72 -1.31
N ARG A 188 -2.47 15.45 -1.34
CA ARG A 188 -1.32 14.97 -0.57
C ARG A 188 -0.01 15.59 -1.07
N LEU A 189 0.22 15.61 -2.38
CA LEU A 189 1.38 16.26 -3.01
C LEU A 189 1.42 17.76 -2.67
N ALA A 190 0.29 18.45 -2.80
CA ALA A 190 0.22 19.88 -2.45
C ALA A 190 0.48 20.15 -0.96
N ASP A 191 0.10 19.23 -0.08
CA ASP A 191 0.36 19.35 1.37
C ASP A 191 1.83 19.04 1.70
N ASP A 192 2.41 18.00 1.08
CA ASP A 192 3.80 17.59 1.33
C ASP A 192 4.80 18.64 0.79
N LEU A 193 4.58 19.19 -0.43
CA LEU A 193 5.41 20.26 -1.03
C LEU A 193 5.50 21.54 -0.19
N ARG A 194 4.50 21.78 0.67
CA ARG A 194 4.40 23.00 1.48
C ARG A 194 4.77 22.77 2.95
N ALA A 195 5.06 21.53 3.34
CA ALA A 195 5.39 21.19 4.71
C ALA A 195 6.83 21.61 5.03
N PRO A 196 7.11 22.14 6.24
CA PRO A 196 8.48 22.48 6.65
C PRO A 196 9.37 21.23 6.78
N GLU A 197 8.78 20.07 7.07
CA GLU A 197 9.42 18.75 7.02
C GLU A 197 8.57 17.83 6.14
N PRO A 198 8.84 17.75 4.82
CA PRO A 198 8.06 16.91 3.92
C PRO A 198 8.28 15.42 4.26
N ALA A 199 7.17 14.69 4.42
CA ALA A 199 7.23 13.24 4.53
C ALA A 199 7.20 12.65 3.11
N PRO A 200 8.26 11.98 2.64
CA PRO A 200 8.36 11.56 1.25
C PRO A 200 7.23 10.58 0.87
N ILE A 201 6.50 10.91 -0.20
CA ILE A 201 5.41 10.07 -0.72
C ILE A 201 5.98 8.81 -1.36
N LEU A 202 7.07 8.96 -2.09
CA LEU A 202 7.79 7.87 -2.75
C LEU A 202 9.09 7.62 -2.01
N ALA A 203 9.36 6.36 -1.68
CA ALA A 203 10.68 5.96 -1.21
C ALA A 203 11.67 6.00 -2.38
N GLU A 204 12.88 6.50 -2.11
CA GLU A 204 14.01 6.48 -3.05
C GLU A 204 14.45 5.04 -3.35
N ASP A 205 14.49 4.19 -2.32
CA ASP A 205 14.88 2.80 -2.47
C ASP A 205 13.73 1.91 -2.93
N LEU A 206 14.00 1.14 -3.99
CA LEU A 206 13.09 0.11 -4.46
C LEU A 206 13.07 -1.11 -3.54
N PRO A 207 11.89 -1.69 -3.23
CA PRO A 207 11.82 -2.97 -2.53
C PRO A 207 12.59 -4.08 -3.27
N PRO A 208 13.29 -4.99 -2.57
CA PRO A 208 14.10 -6.03 -3.20
C PRO A 208 13.28 -6.97 -4.09
N VAL A 209 11.99 -7.14 -3.76
CA VAL A 209 11.05 -7.92 -4.57
C VAL A 209 10.88 -7.33 -5.96
N VAL A 210 10.86 -5.99 -6.09
CA VAL A 210 10.74 -5.28 -7.38
C VAL A 210 11.98 -5.51 -8.23
N ARG A 211 13.16 -5.48 -7.59
CA ARG A 211 14.47 -5.71 -8.23
C ARG A 211 14.76 -7.17 -8.57
N SER A 212 13.88 -8.10 -8.19
CA SER A 212 14.13 -9.53 -8.33
C SER A 212 14.29 -9.97 -9.79
N PRO A 213 15.29 -10.82 -10.12
CA PRO A 213 15.51 -11.33 -11.47
C PRO A 213 14.44 -12.34 -11.91
N ARG A 214 13.61 -12.84 -10.98
CA ARG A 214 12.51 -13.79 -11.26
C ARG A 214 11.33 -13.19 -12.02
N GLN A 215 11.46 -11.95 -12.49
CA GLN A 215 10.44 -11.21 -13.21
C GLN A 215 10.79 -11.17 -14.69
N ASP A 216 9.76 -11.00 -15.50
CA ASP A 216 9.92 -10.64 -16.89
C ASP A 216 10.80 -9.39 -17.02
N THR A 217 11.80 -9.46 -17.89
CA THR A 217 12.83 -8.41 -18.02
C THR A 217 12.23 -7.10 -18.49
N HIS A 218 11.24 -7.14 -19.39
CA HIS A 218 10.59 -5.94 -19.91
C HIS A 218 9.68 -5.29 -18.87
N GLU A 219 8.91 -6.09 -18.12
CA GLU A 219 8.11 -5.59 -17.00
C GLU A 219 8.99 -4.92 -15.94
N ARG A 220 10.10 -5.56 -15.59
CA ARG A 220 11.06 -5.01 -14.63
C ARG A 220 11.63 -3.69 -15.13
N ALA A 221 12.09 -3.63 -16.39
CA ALA A 221 12.65 -2.42 -16.97
C ALA A 221 11.65 -1.26 -16.96
N ALA A 222 10.39 -1.51 -17.35
CA ALA A 222 9.34 -0.48 -17.34
C ALA A 222 9.05 0.04 -15.93
N ILE A 223 9.05 -0.83 -14.91
CA ILE A 223 8.84 -0.41 -13.51
C ILE A 223 10.01 0.45 -13.02
N LEU A 224 11.25 0.10 -13.38
CA LEU A 224 12.44 0.89 -13.03
C LEU A 224 12.42 2.26 -13.70
N GLU A 225 12.12 2.31 -15.00
CA GLU A 225 12.00 3.55 -15.76
C GLU A 225 10.93 4.48 -15.15
N LEU A 226 9.73 3.96 -14.90
CA LEU A 226 8.66 4.74 -14.27
C LEU A 226 9.01 5.20 -12.85
N HIS A 227 9.83 4.44 -12.12
CA HIS A 227 10.30 4.85 -10.81
C HIS A 227 11.24 6.03 -10.87
N ASP A 228 12.25 5.97 -11.74
CA ASP A 228 13.25 7.03 -11.89
C ASP A 228 12.59 8.32 -12.39
N ILE A 229 11.67 8.20 -13.35
CA ILE A 229 10.90 9.35 -13.86
C ILE A 229 10.04 9.95 -12.76
N ALA A 230 9.34 9.13 -11.97
CA ALA A 230 8.50 9.64 -10.88
C ALA A 230 9.32 10.36 -9.80
N LEU A 231 10.50 9.84 -9.43
CA LEU A 231 11.40 10.51 -8.48
C LEU A 231 11.89 11.86 -9.04
N LYS A 232 12.33 11.90 -10.30
CA LYS A 232 12.74 13.14 -10.96
C LYS A 232 11.61 14.17 -11.03
N ALA A 233 10.39 13.73 -11.34
CA ALA A 233 9.24 14.61 -11.44
C ALA A 233 8.84 15.20 -10.07
N VAL A 234 8.92 14.42 -9.00
CA VAL A 234 8.70 14.92 -7.63
C VAL A 234 9.79 15.90 -7.22
N ALA A 235 11.06 15.56 -7.44
CA ALA A 235 12.18 16.45 -7.11
C ALA A 235 12.12 17.78 -7.88
N HIS A 236 11.71 17.76 -9.15
CA HIS A 236 11.50 18.97 -9.93
C HIS A 236 10.36 19.83 -9.37
N ALA A 237 9.29 19.18 -8.90
CA ALA A 237 8.17 19.86 -8.27
C ALA A 237 8.54 20.49 -6.92
N ASP A 238 9.44 19.88 -6.14
CA ASP A 238 9.96 20.46 -4.89
C ASP A 238 10.81 21.73 -5.15
N THR A 239 11.45 21.82 -6.32
CA THR A 239 12.30 22.98 -6.70
C THR A 239 11.59 24.15 -7.38
N SER A 240 10.31 24.00 -7.75
CA SER A 240 9.54 24.98 -8.53
C SER A 240 8.56 25.77 -7.66
#